data_AF-A0A476XZL0-F1
#
_entry.id   AF-A0A476XZL0-F1
#
_cell.length_a   1.000
_cell.length_b   1.000
_cell.length_c   1.000
_cell.angle_alpha   90.00
_cell.angle_beta   90.00
_cell.angle_gamma   90.00
#
_symmetry.space_group_name_H-M   'P 1'
#
loop_
_entity.id
_entity.type
_entity.pdbx_description
1 polymer ?
#
loop_
_entity_poly.entity_id
_entity_poly.type
_entity_poly.pdbx_seq_one_letter_code
_entity_poly.pdbx_strand_id
1 'polypeptide(L)' 'MDEETLLERGYRKYRGAEVDIYFNTNICEHSGNCVKGNVELFNLDRKPWIMPDNVSKEEAKRVIHTCPSGALQYIEK' A
#
# COMPACT_ATOMS: atom_id res chain seq x y z
N MET A 1 14.50 2.99 -4.56
CA MET A 1 13.53 4.08 -4.34
C MET A 1 13.40 4.19 -2.85
N ASP A 2 13.88 5.29 -2.31
CA ASP A 2 14.13 5.43 -0.89
C ASP A 2 12.89 5.96 -0.17
N GLU A 3 12.76 5.64 1.12
CA GLU A 3 11.63 6.09 1.95
C GLU A 3 11.48 7.61 1.91
N GLU A 4 12.59 8.34 2.00
CA GLU A 4 12.63 9.81 1.93
C GLU A 4 11.95 10.34 0.66
N THR A 5 12.32 9.81 -0.51
CA THR A 5 11.73 10.19 -1.80
C THR A 5 10.22 9.91 -1.86
N LEU A 6 9.74 8.82 -1.26
CA LEU A 6 8.30 8.51 -1.22
C LEU A 6 7.56 9.52 -0.34
N LEU A 7 8.11 9.85 0.82
CA LEU A 7 7.50 10.82 1.74
C LEU A 7 7.46 12.23 1.12
N GLU A 8 8.54 12.67 0.46
CA GLU A 8 8.58 13.96 -0.25
C GLU A 8 7.55 14.04 -1.38
N ARG A 9 7.31 12.93 -2.09
CA ARG A 9 6.27 12.83 -3.13
C ARG A 9 4.84 12.79 -2.57
N GLY A 10 4.66 12.88 -1.25
CA GLY A 10 3.37 12.91 -0.59
C GLY A 10 2.76 11.53 -0.36
N TYR A 11 3.56 10.46 -0.38
CA TYR A 11 3.07 9.15 0.02
C TYR A 11 2.94 9.06 1.53
N ARG A 12 1.83 8.50 1.99
CA ARG A 12 1.61 8.16 3.39
C ARG A 12 2.15 6.76 3.66
N LYS A 13 3.04 6.66 4.67
CA LYS A 13 3.63 5.41 5.13
C LYS A 13 2.70 4.64 6.06
N TYR A 14 2.62 3.33 5.84
CA TYR A 14 1.97 2.33 6.67
C TYR A 14 3.02 1.31 7.05
N ARG A 15 3.38 1.29 8.32
CA ARG A 15 4.44 0.44 8.84
C ARG A 15 3.94 -0.99 9.00
N GLY A 16 4.72 -1.94 8.49
CA GLY A 16 4.56 -3.37 8.74
C GLY A 16 5.81 -3.99 9.34
N ALA A 17 5.73 -5.23 9.78
CA ALA A 17 6.86 -5.99 10.31
C ALA A 17 7.83 -6.41 9.21
N GLU A 18 7.30 -6.93 8.08
CA GLU A 18 8.11 -7.40 6.94
C GLU A 18 8.19 -6.37 5.80
N VAL A 19 7.14 -5.57 5.60
CA VAL A 19 7.03 -4.64 4.48
C VAL A 19 6.35 -3.35 4.92
N ASP A 20 6.92 -2.22 4.56
CA ASP A 20 6.29 -0.91 4.70
C ASP A 20 5.55 -0.57 3.40
N ILE A 21 4.28 -0.17 3.51
CA ILE A 21 3.44 0.19 2.37
C ILE A 21 3.26 1.70 2.32
N TYR A 22 3.29 2.24 1.12
CA TYR A 22 3.19 3.67 0.85
C TYR A 22 2.01 3.91 -0.06
N PHE A 23 1.13 4.83 0.32
CA PHE A 23 -0.06 5.17 -0.46
C PHE A 23 -0.15 6.68 -0.70
N ASN A 24 -0.37 7.07 -1.95
CA ASN A 24 -0.58 8.47 -2.33
C ASN A 24 -1.99 8.70 -2.86
N THR A 25 -2.79 9.45 -2.09
CA THR A 25 -4.19 9.76 -2.45
C THR A 25 -4.28 10.68 -3.68
N ASN A 26 -3.28 11.51 -3.94
CA ASN A 26 -3.30 12.43 -5.09
C ASN A 26 -3.05 11.72 -6.43
N ILE A 27 -2.48 10.50 -6.39
CA ILE A 27 -2.18 9.68 -7.58
C ILE A 27 -3.22 8.56 -7.74
N CYS A 28 -4.00 8.26 -6.69
CA CYS A 28 -4.97 7.18 -6.72
C CYS A 28 -6.11 7.49 -7.71
N GLU A 29 -6.28 6.64 -8.72
CA GLU A 29 -7.38 6.74 -9.69
C GLU A 29 -8.66 6.00 -9.24
N HIS A 30 -8.67 5.43 -8.03
CA HIS A 30 -9.78 4.65 -7.47
C HIS A 30 -10.21 3.45 -8.35
N SER A 31 -9.25 2.75 -8.98
CA SER A 31 -9.52 1.54 -9.78
C SER A 31 -10.21 0.42 -8.98
N GLY A 32 -10.03 0.39 -7.65
CA GLY A 32 -10.60 -0.62 -6.76
C GLY A 32 -9.86 -1.96 -6.77
N ASN A 33 -8.76 -2.08 -7.52
CA ASN A 33 -7.96 -3.32 -7.58
C ASN A 33 -7.31 -3.67 -6.24
N CYS A 34 -6.89 -2.67 -5.47
CA CYS A 34 -6.27 -2.88 -4.16
C CYS A 34 -7.25 -3.50 -3.14
N VAL A 35 -8.40 -2.86 -2.93
CA VAL A 35 -9.44 -3.32 -1.99
C VAL A 35 -10.08 -4.65 -2.41
N LYS A 36 -10.26 -4.88 -3.72
CA LYS A 36 -10.78 -6.17 -4.24
C LYS A 36 -9.71 -7.25 -4.26
N GLY A 37 -8.44 -6.88 -4.37
CA GLY A 37 -7.31 -7.80 -4.42
C GLY A 37 -7.07 -8.49 -3.10
N ASN A 38 -7.16 -7.75 -1.98
CA ASN A 38 -7.13 -8.34 -0.65
C ASN A 38 -7.73 -7.40 0.42
N VAL A 39 -8.85 -7.81 1.02
CA VAL A 39 -9.58 -7.06 2.06
C VAL A 39 -8.90 -7.08 3.43
N GLU A 40 -8.05 -8.07 3.69
CA GLU A 40 -7.29 -8.15 4.93
C GLU A 40 -6.15 -7.12 4.94
N LEU A 41 -5.59 -6.84 3.76
CA LEU A 41 -4.61 -5.79 3.52
C LEU A 41 -5.24 -4.40 3.44
N PHE A 42 -6.34 -4.25 2.68
CA PHE A 42 -7.02 -2.98 2.45
C PHE A 42 -8.45 -3.03 2.99
N ASN A 43 -8.68 -2.45 4.18
CA ASN A 43 -9.96 -2.45 4.88
C ASN A 43 -10.49 -1.03 5.09
N LEU A 44 -11.51 -0.65 4.31
CA LEU A 44 -12.11 0.69 4.33
C LEU A 44 -12.94 0.99 5.61
N ASP A 45 -13.38 -0.05 6.32
CA ASP A 45 -14.23 0.08 7.52
C ASP A 45 -13.43 0.42 8.79
N ARG A 46 -12.11 0.51 8.70
CA ARG A 46 -11.24 0.81 9.84
C ARG A 46 -10.15 1.84 9.53
N LYS A 47 -9.52 2.35 10.60
CA LYS A 47 -8.33 3.19 10.53
C LYS A 47 -7.22 2.62 11.43
N PRO A 48 -5.98 2.42 10.92
CA PRO A 48 -5.55 2.60 9.53
C PRO A 48 -6.20 1.58 8.58
N TRP A 49 -6.54 2.03 7.36
CA TRP A 49 -7.22 1.18 6.37
C TRP A 49 -6.27 0.28 5.58
N ILE A 50 -4.96 0.45 5.72
CA ILE A 50 -3.92 -0.42 5.14
C ILE A 50 -3.21 -1.14 6.29
N MET A 51 -3.17 -2.47 6.23
CA MET A 51 -2.59 -3.34 7.25
C MET A 51 -1.57 -4.31 6.62
N PRO A 52 -0.30 -3.90 6.50
CA PRO A 52 0.73 -4.75 5.90
C PRO A 52 0.92 -6.09 6.64
N ASP A 53 0.71 -6.10 7.97
CA ASP A 53 0.91 -7.27 8.84
C ASP A 53 -0.18 -8.34 8.76
N ASN A 54 -1.32 -8.04 8.14
CA ASN A 54 -2.43 -9.00 8.05
C ASN A 54 -2.23 -10.04 6.95
N VAL A 55 -1.27 -9.81 6.05
CA VAL A 55 -1.00 -10.67 4.90
C VAL A 55 0.49 -10.90 4.79
N SER A 56 0.87 -11.98 4.13
CA SER A 56 2.28 -12.23 3.82
C SER A 56 2.85 -11.13 2.93
N LYS A 57 4.14 -10.84 3.05
CA LYS A 57 4.83 -9.86 2.18
C LYS A 57 4.60 -10.10 0.69
N GLU A 58 4.55 -11.37 0.25
CA GLU A 58 4.33 -11.74 -1.14
C GLU A 58 2.94 -11.34 -1.64
N GLU A 59 1.93 -11.50 -0.78
CA GLU A 59 0.56 -11.10 -1.06
C GLU A 59 0.44 -9.57 -1.12
N ALA A 60 1.05 -8.87 -0.17
CA ALA A 60 1.11 -7.41 -0.20
C ALA A 60 1.72 -6.89 -1.51
N LYS A 61 2.84 -7.46 -1.94
CA LYS A 61 3.49 -7.12 -3.21
C LYS A 61 2.56 -7.40 -4.39
N ARG A 62 1.96 -8.60 -4.46
CA ARG A 62 1.04 -8.98 -5.53
C ARG A 62 -0.08 -7.96 -5.68
N VAL A 63 -0.74 -7.59 -4.58
CA VAL A 63 -1.85 -6.62 -4.59
C VAL A 63 -1.37 -5.22 -4.97
N ILE A 64 -0.24 -4.76 -4.45
CA ILE A 64 0.33 -3.45 -4.80
C ILE A 64 0.64 -3.35 -6.30
N HIS A 65 1.18 -4.42 -6.91
CA HIS A 65 1.46 -4.48 -8.34
C HIS A 65 0.20 -4.42 -9.23
N THR A 66 -1.00 -4.63 -8.67
CA THR A 66 -2.26 -4.46 -9.43
C THR A 66 -2.70 -3.00 -9.57
N CYS A 67 -1.99 -2.06 -8.93
CA CYS A 67 -2.31 -0.63 -8.97
C CYS A 67 -1.85 0.00 -10.29
N PRO A 68 -2.77 0.38 -11.21
CA PRO A 68 -2.40 0.93 -12.51
C PRO A 68 -1.76 2.33 -12.42
N SER A 69 -2.21 3.16 -11.47
CA SER A 69 -1.70 4.52 -11.32
C SER A 69 -0.35 4.63 -10.62
N GLY A 70 0.17 3.54 -10.05
CA GLY A 70 1.39 3.58 -9.22
C GLY A 70 1.22 4.28 -7.87
N ALA A 71 -0.01 4.59 -7.45
CA ALA A 71 -0.32 5.22 -6.15
C ALA A 71 0.06 4.37 -4.93
N LEU A 72 0.33 3.08 -5.13
CA LEU A 72 0.82 2.17 -4.11
C LEU A 72 2.28 1.80 -4.39
N GLN A 73 3.11 1.89 -3.36
CA GLN A 73 4.52 1.51 -3.36
C GLN A 73 4.83 0.71 -2.10
N TYR A 74 5.92 -0.06 -2.11
CA TYR A 74 6.37 -0.80 -0.93
C TYR A 74 7.88 -0.73 -0.76
N ILE A 75 8.34 -0.91 0.48
CA ILE A 75 9.74 -1.14 0.83
C ILE A 75 9.79 -2.36 1.73
N GLU A 76 10.56 -3.37 1.32
CA GLU A 76 10.83 -4.58 2.11
C GLU A 76 11.88 -4.28 3.19
N LYS A 77 11.79 -4.98 4.32
CA LYS A 77 12.76 -4.90 5.43
C LYS A 77 13.74 -6.06 5.44
#